data_AF-A0A4Q3SCI4-F1
#
_entry.id   AF-A0A4Q3SCI4-F1
#
_cell.length_a   1.000
_cell.length_b   1.000
_cell.length_c   1.000
_cell.angle_alpha   90.00
_cell.angle_beta   90.00
_cell.angle_gamma   90.00
#
_symmetry.space_group_name_H-M   'P 1'
#
loop_
_entity.id
_entity.type
_entity.pdbx_description
1 polymer ?
#
loop_
_entity_poly.entity_id
_entity_poly.type
_entity_poly.pdbx_seq_one_letter_code
_entity_poly.pdbx_strand_id
1 'polypeptide(L)'
;MNTTENIVIASSHDMELLTLLGDDFTKAYFIESIVDNHLSFEFKLKIGEQEARNAIRIIEMEGFPEAIVKAAIRQTDISREI
;
A
#
# COMPACT_ATOMS: atom_id res chain seq x y z
N MET A 1 -23.40 3.77 -16.70
CA MET A 1 -23.17 2.31 -16.57
C MET A 1 -21.92 1.97 -17.35
N ASN A 2 -21.11 1.03 -16.86
CA ASN A 2 -19.90 0.59 -17.53
C ASN A 2 -20.28 -0.27 -18.75
N THR A 3 -19.79 0.07 -19.94
CA THR A 3 -20.05 -0.68 -21.19
C THR A 3 -18.77 -1.42 -21.60
N THR A 4 -18.89 -2.41 -22.48
CA THR A 4 -17.76 -3.22 -22.98
C THR A 4 -16.72 -2.42 -23.77
N GLU A 5 -17.00 -1.16 -24.10
CA GLU A 5 -16.08 -0.26 -24.82
C GLU A 5 -15.28 0.65 -23.87
N ASN A 6 -15.54 0.60 -22.57
CA ASN A 6 -14.84 1.43 -21.60
C ASN A 6 -13.57 0.75 -21.10
N ILE A 7 -12.48 1.52 -21.02
CA ILE A 7 -11.29 1.15 -20.26
C ILE A 7 -11.41 1.76 -18.87
N VAL A 8 -11.46 0.93 -17.84
CA VAL A 8 -11.55 1.39 -16.44
C VAL A 8 -10.22 1.18 -15.75
N ILE A 9 -9.71 2.26 -15.15
CA ILE A 9 -8.52 2.26 -14.30
C ILE A 9 -8.91 2.96 -13.01
N ALA A 10 -8.61 2.32 -11.88
CA ALA A 10 -8.81 2.89 -10.56
C ALA A 10 -7.56 2.62 -9.72
N SER A 11 -7.21 3.57 -8.85
CA SER A 11 -6.17 3.41 -7.85
C SER A 11 -6.78 3.55 -6.46
N SER A 12 -6.37 2.69 -5.54
CA SER A 12 -6.82 2.70 -4.16
C SER A 12 -5.74 2.14 -3.23
N HIS A 13 -5.73 2.60 -1.98
CA HIS A 13 -4.98 1.97 -0.89
C HIS A 13 -5.82 0.94 -0.12
N ASP A 14 -7.10 0.79 -0.48
CA ASP A 14 -8.01 -0.19 0.10
C ASP A 14 -7.72 -1.59 -0.46
N MET A 15 -7.13 -2.44 0.37
CA MET A 15 -6.83 -3.83 0.02
C MET A 15 -8.10 -4.68 -0.07
N GLU A 16 -9.14 -4.39 0.71
CA GLU A 16 -10.40 -5.13 0.66
C GLU A 16 -11.09 -4.94 -0.70
N LEU A 17 -10.95 -3.74 -1.28
CA LEU A 17 -11.40 -3.47 -2.64
C LEU A 17 -10.67 -4.35 -3.67
N LEU A 18 -9.35 -4.53 -3.54
CA LEU A 18 -8.60 -5.42 -4.44
C LEU A 18 -9.04 -6.88 -4.31
N THR A 19 -9.36 -7.32 -3.09
CA THR A 19 -9.94 -8.64 -2.85
C THR A 19 -11.33 -8.77 -3.47
N LEU A 20 -12.20 -7.76 -3.28
CA LEU A 20 -13.57 -7.74 -3.79
C LEU A 20 -13.64 -7.78 -5.32
N LEU A 21 -12.70 -7.11 -6.00
CA LEU A 21 -12.63 -7.08 -7.46
C LEU A 21 -12.18 -8.41 -8.09
N GLY A 22 -11.66 -9.35 -7.28
CA GLY A 22 -11.39 -10.72 -7.70
C GLY A 22 -10.58 -10.81 -9.00
N ASP A 23 -11.09 -11.60 -9.94
CA ASP A 23 -10.47 -11.84 -11.26
C ASP A 23 -11.09 -10.97 -12.37
N ASP A 24 -12.07 -10.12 -12.05
CA ASP A 24 -12.74 -9.24 -13.03
C ASP A 24 -11.82 -8.10 -13.52
N PHE A 25 -10.74 -7.81 -12.75
CA PHE A 25 -9.77 -6.77 -13.06
C PHE A 25 -8.35 -7.28 -12.91
N THR A 26 -7.46 -6.81 -13.81
CA THR A 26 -6.03 -7.00 -13.64
C THR A 26 -5.53 -6.15 -12.48
N LYS A 27 -4.98 -6.80 -11.45
CA LYS A 27 -4.37 -6.14 -10.30
C LYS A 27 -2.96 -5.67 -10.66
N ALA A 28 -2.64 -4.45 -10.26
CA ALA A 28 -1.34 -3.87 -10.46
C ALA A 28 -0.99 -2.94 -9.30
N TYR A 29 0.31 -2.80 -9.03
CA TYR A 29 0.83 -2.00 -7.93
C TYR A 29 2.11 -1.26 -8.32
N PHE A 30 2.38 -0.20 -7.55
CA PHE A 30 3.70 0.42 -7.47
C PHE A 30 4.37 0.00 -6.17
N ILE A 31 5.69 0.03 -6.14
CA ILE A 31 6.47 -0.32 -4.96
C ILE A 31 7.34 0.85 -4.53
N GLU A 32 7.38 1.04 -3.21
CA GLU A 32 8.29 1.96 -2.55
C GLU A 32 9.20 1.16 -1.59
N SER A 33 10.42 1.64 -1.40
CA SER A 33 11.37 1.07 -0.46
C SER A 33 12.09 2.17 0.29
N ILE A 34 12.58 1.85 1.48
CA ILE A 34 13.40 2.76 2.27
C ILE A 34 14.84 2.27 2.18
N VAL A 35 15.71 3.11 1.62
CA VAL A 35 17.14 2.83 1.44
C VAL A 35 17.90 4.00 2.05
N ASP A 36 18.83 3.72 2.96
CA ASP A 36 19.64 4.75 3.64
C ASP A 36 18.82 5.90 4.26
N ASN A 37 17.67 5.57 4.87
CA ASN A 37 16.76 6.55 5.45
C ASN A 37 16.20 7.56 4.42
N HIS A 38 16.09 7.13 3.16
CA HIS A 38 15.43 7.85 2.08
C HIS A 38 14.34 6.99 1.44
N LEU A 39 13.21 7.63 1.11
CA LEU A 39 12.13 7.00 0.36
C LEU A 39 12.53 6.88 -1.12
N SER A 40 12.62 5.66 -1.62
CA SER A 40 12.85 5.36 -3.03
C SER A 40 11.57 4.77 -3.62
N PHE A 41 11.08 5.38 -4.69
CA PHE A 41 9.86 4.93 -5.37
C PHE A 41 10.21 4.32 -6.73
N GLU A 42 9.76 3.10 -6.96
CA GLU A 42 9.90 2.47 -8.26
C GLU A 42 8.73 2.89 -9.15
N PHE A 43 8.98 3.78 -10.12
CA PHE A 43 7.99 4.27 -11.08
C PHE A 43 7.64 3.24 -12.17
N LYS A 44 7.55 1.95 -11.81
CA LYS A 44 7.20 0.86 -12.71
C LYS A 44 5.93 0.18 -12.21
N LEU A 45 4.94 0.10 -13.09
CA LEU A 45 3.72 -0.66 -12.82
C LEU A 45 4.03 -2.15 -12.86
N LYS A 46 3.76 -2.86 -11.78
CA LYS A 46 3.95 -4.31 -11.67
C LYS A 46 2.60 -4.99 -11.59
N ILE A 47 2.47 -6.15 -12.24
CA ILE A 47 1.23 -6.94 -12.25
C ILE A 47 1.21 -7.90 -11.05
N GLY A 48 0.04 -8.05 -10.44
CA GLY A 48 -0.20 -8.90 -9.28
C GLY A 48 -0.61 -8.11 -8.05
N GLU A 49 -0.43 -8.72 -6.88
CA GLU A 49 -0.70 -8.13 -5.58
C GLU A 49 0.60 -7.99 -4.79
N GLN A 50 0.74 -6.88 -4.07
CA GLN A 50 1.79 -6.72 -3.08
C GLN A 50 1.27 -5.91 -1.90
N GLU A 51 1.67 -6.30 -0.69
CA GLU A 51 1.52 -5.49 0.50
C GLU A 51 2.85 -4.80 0.86
N ALA A 52 3.14 -3.68 0.21
CA ALA A 52 4.17 -2.77 0.71
C ALA A 52 3.48 -1.69 1.55
N ARG A 53 3.72 -1.69 2.87
CA ARG A 53 3.20 -0.66 3.78
C ARG A 53 4.35 -0.06 4.58
N ASN A 54 4.98 0.96 4.02
CA ASN A 54 6.06 1.70 4.68
C ASN A 54 5.58 2.93 5.44
N ALA A 55 4.25 3.18 5.52
CA ALA A 55 3.67 4.37 6.11
C ALA A 55 4.22 4.72 7.51
N ILE A 56 4.36 3.73 8.40
CA ILE A 56 4.90 3.97 9.76
C ILE A 56 6.38 4.35 9.73
N ARG A 57 7.15 3.77 8.81
CA ARG A 57 8.57 4.12 8.63
C ARG A 57 8.75 5.49 8.01
N ILE A 58 7.85 5.89 7.10
CA ILE A 58 7.85 7.24 6.52
C ILE A 58 7.62 8.28 7.61
N ILE A 59 6.60 8.12 8.46
CA ILE A 59 6.37 9.10 9.54
C ILE A 59 7.50 9.12 10.59
N GLU A 60 8.17 7.98 10.84
CA GLU A 60 9.38 7.92 11.66
C GLU A 60 10.50 8.77 11.05
N MET A 61 10.74 8.65 9.74
CA MET A 61 11.73 9.44 9.00
C MET A 61 11.41 10.94 8.98
N GLU A 62 10.13 11.30 8.91
CA GLU A 62 9.66 12.70 8.98
C GLU A 62 9.77 13.30 10.40
N GLY A 63 10.29 12.54 11.38
CA GLY A 63 10.59 13.03 12.72
C GLY A 63 9.42 12.99 13.70
N PHE A 64 8.44 12.11 13.48
CA PHE A 64 7.38 11.91 14.46
C PHE A 64 7.95 11.37 15.79
N PRO A 65 7.37 11.78 16.93
CA PRO A 65 7.84 11.30 18.24
C PRO A 65 7.84 9.77 18.33
N GLU A 66 8.91 9.22 18.89
CA GLU A 66 9.13 7.77 19.03
C GLU A 66 7.94 7.06 19.70
N ALA A 67 7.28 7.72 20.67
CA ALA A 67 6.09 7.18 21.33
C ALA A 67 4.91 6.95 20.36
N ILE A 68 4.73 7.84 19.37
CA ILE A 68 3.68 7.70 18.35
C ILE A 68 4.02 6.57 17.39
N VAL A 69 5.29 6.51 16.93
CA VAL A 69 5.77 5.45 16.03
C VAL A 69 5.59 4.08 16.70
N LYS A 70 6.03 3.92 17.96
CA LYS A 70 5.87 2.67 18.72
C LYS A 70 4.40 2.27 18.91
N ALA A 71 3.52 3.23 19.16
CA ALA A 71 2.09 2.97 19.29
C ALA A 71 1.48 2.47 17.97
N ALA A 72 1.85 3.08 16.84
CA ALA A 72 1.38 2.70 15.51
C ALA A 72 1.87 1.31 15.09
N ILE A 73 3.14 0.97 15.36
CA ILE A 73 3.69 -0.38 15.12
C ILE A 73 2.90 -1.41 15.92
N ARG A 74 2.72 -1.18 17.23
CA ARG A 74 2.00 -2.10 18.12
C ARG A 74 0.56 -2.35 17.66
N GLN A 75 -0.15 -1.32 17.20
CA GLN A 75 -1.51 -1.48 16.67
C GLN A 75 -1.54 -2.31 15.38
N THR A 76 -0.55 -2.12 14.51
CA THR A 76 -0.46 -2.83 13.22
C THR A 76 -0.12 -4.30 13.42
N ASP A 77 0.79 -4.62 14.34
CA ASP A 77 1.14 -6.01 14.65
C ASP A 77 -0.02 -6.76 15.30
N ILE A 78 -0.78 -6.13 16.20
CA ILE A 78 -2.00 -6.71 16.79
C ILE A 78 -3.04 -7.00 15.71
N SER A 79 -3.19 -6.12 14.72
CA SER A 79 -4.15 -6.29 13.62
C SER A 79 -3.74 -7.38 12.62
N ARG A 80 -2.51 -7.93 12.72
CA ARG A 80 -1.99 -9.02 11.88
C ARG A 80 -2.13 -10.41 12.51
N GLU A 81 -2.39 -10.50 13.81
CA GLU A 81 -2.56 -11.78 14.54
C GLU A 81 -4.03 -12.23 14.63
N ILE A 82 -4.97 -11.45 14.08
CA ILE A 82 -6.42 -11.70 14.09
C ILE A 82 -6.86 -11.95 12.64
#